data_AF-A0A7S2SDQ9-F1
#
_entry.id   AF-A0A7S2SDQ9-F1
#
_cell.length_a   1.000
_cell.length_b   1.000
_cell.length_c   1.000
_cell.angle_alpha   90.00
_cell.angle_beta   90.00
_cell.angle_gamma   90.00
#
_symmetry.space_group_name_H-M   'P 1'
#
loop_
_entity.id
_entity.type
_entity.pdbx_description
1 polymer ?
#
loop_
_entity_poly.entity_id
_entity_poly.type
_entity_poly.pdbx_seq_one_letter_code
_entity_poly.pdbx_strand_id
1 'polypeptide(L)'
;GRMWAMLVLLLHPAQGLVPARRGLHSRAPAPLWAGSKASATAVQAPVALEDVAVQWVACAESGAPLTAKNASAFLEQVFDVEVSRDGGLGLVLDELYAANDQSEKGLVLVEEVVKGSNAARTGMFARGDTLTSVTENTVTYNLEGKDWQTTVDVLGSLSSDSITLSVKRLVPRARVQVSVTAADGTDLGTFSCPAGSNLRREFLRRRLPASEIYDSQTMRFDSIGNAGSNCGGEGVRLS
;
A
#
# COMPACT_ATOMS: atom_id res chain seq x y z
N GLY A 1 -37.41 3.77 3.60
CA GLY A 1 -37.22 5.23 3.44
C GLY A 1 -36.13 5.67 4.37
N ARG A 2 -34.99 6.09 3.84
CA ARG A 2 -33.92 6.71 4.62
C ARG A 2 -33.38 7.89 3.83
N MET A 3 -33.52 9.07 4.42
CA MET A 3 -33.06 10.36 3.93
C MET A 3 -31.52 10.39 3.97
N TRP A 4 -30.90 10.71 2.85
CA TRP A 4 -29.47 11.00 2.77
C TRP A 4 -29.29 12.51 2.93
N ALA A 5 -28.54 12.94 3.95
CA ALA A 5 -28.12 14.32 4.10
C ALA A 5 -26.75 14.48 3.44
N MET A 6 -26.75 14.92 2.18
CA MET A 6 -25.58 15.26 1.39
C MET A 6 -25.28 16.75 1.60
N LEU A 7 -24.16 17.09 2.24
CA LEU A 7 -23.72 18.48 2.42
C LEU A 7 -22.48 18.72 1.56
N VAL A 8 -22.60 19.59 0.54
CA VAL A 8 -21.51 20.00 -0.35
C VAL A 8 -21.41 21.53 -0.30
N LEU A 9 -20.23 22.07 0.06
CA LEU A 9 -19.94 23.50 0.03
C LEU A 9 -18.95 23.78 -1.12
N LEU A 10 -19.33 24.66 -2.06
CA LEU A 10 -18.52 25.03 -3.23
C LEU A 10 -18.44 26.55 -3.37
N LEU A 11 -17.22 27.10 -3.46
CA LEU A 11 -16.92 28.42 -4.03
C LEU A 11 -15.60 28.33 -4.84
N HIS A 12 -15.59 28.95 -6.02
CA HIS A 12 -14.53 29.04 -7.04
C HIS A 12 -14.20 30.55 -7.28
N PRO A 13 -13.23 30.95 -8.13
CA PRO A 13 -11.90 30.40 -8.44
C PRO A 13 -10.82 31.53 -8.57
N ALA A 14 -9.55 31.19 -8.84
CA ALA A 14 -8.67 31.98 -9.74
C ALA A 14 -7.40 31.22 -10.15
N GLN A 15 -7.01 31.43 -11.41
CA GLN A 15 -5.97 30.74 -12.19
C GLN A 15 -4.62 31.48 -12.16
N GLY A 16 -3.52 30.80 -12.51
CA GLY A 16 -2.23 31.42 -12.85
C GLY A 16 -1.22 30.45 -13.46
N LEU A 17 -0.61 30.85 -14.58
CA LEU A 17 0.12 30.05 -15.59
C LEU A 17 1.66 30.34 -15.60
N VAL A 18 2.48 29.30 -15.86
CA VAL A 18 3.66 29.24 -16.81
C VAL A 18 5.00 29.93 -16.39
N PRO A 19 6.22 29.68 -16.96
CA PRO A 19 6.81 28.64 -17.85
C PRO A 19 8.15 27.98 -17.38
N ALA A 20 8.61 27.03 -18.23
CA ALA A 20 9.86 26.26 -18.31
C ALA A 20 11.21 27.00 -18.48
N ARG A 21 12.34 26.25 -18.31
CA ARG A 21 13.59 26.48 -19.06
C ARG A 21 14.49 25.23 -19.21
N ARG A 22 15.12 25.16 -20.40
CA ARG A 22 16.21 24.29 -20.92
C ARG A 22 17.41 24.25 -19.95
N GLY A 23 18.25 23.22 -19.82
CA GLY A 23 18.69 22.14 -20.73
C GLY A 23 20.23 22.18 -20.79
N LEU A 24 20.95 21.06 -20.62
CA LEU A 24 22.31 20.88 -21.13
C LEU A 24 22.81 19.45 -20.95
N HIS A 25 23.52 18.99 -21.98
CA HIS A 25 24.06 17.66 -22.18
C HIS A 25 25.31 17.38 -21.35
N SER A 26 25.41 16.19 -20.76
CA SER A 26 26.69 15.54 -20.47
C SER A 26 26.58 14.04 -20.72
N ARG A 27 27.46 13.55 -21.59
CA ARG A 27 27.52 12.22 -22.18
C ARG A 27 28.22 11.28 -21.18
N ALA A 28 27.46 10.36 -20.56
CA ALA A 28 27.99 9.33 -19.66
C ALA A 28 28.25 8.00 -20.41
N PRO A 29 29.23 7.18 -20.00
CA PRO A 29 29.57 5.92 -20.66
C PRO A 29 28.45 4.87 -20.48
N ALA A 30 28.23 4.08 -21.53
CA ALA A 30 27.15 3.10 -21.62
C ALA A 30 27.29 1.96 -20.60
N PRO A 31 26.23 1.60 -19.85
CA PRO A 31 26.19 0.35 -19.12
C PRO A 31 25.94 -0.81 -20.08
N LEU A 32 26.86 -1.78 -20.09
CA LEU A 32 26.66 -3.15 -20.57
C LEU A 32 25.62 -3.81 -19.66
N TRP A 33 24.33 -3.67 -19.98
CA TRP A 33 23.25 -4.64 -19.70
C TRP A 33 22.13 -4.36 -20.69
N ALA A 34 21.96 -5.27 -21.65
CA ALA A 34 20.88 -5.22 -22.63
C ALA A 34 19.52 -5.24 -21.90
N GLY A 35 18.65 -4.31 -22.30
CA GLY A 35 17.54 -3.85 -21.50
C GLY A 35 16.39 -4.83 -21.34
N SER A 36 15.86 -4.91 -20.13
CA SER A 36 14.46 -5.25 -19.92
C SER A 36 13.62 -3.97 -20.17
N LYS A 37 12.92 -3.92 -21.31
CA LYS A 37 11.86 -2.92 -21.51
C LYS A 37 10.65 -3.34 -20.68
N ALA A 38 10.63 -2.97 -19.40
CA ALA A 38 9.41 -2.97 -18.63
C ALA A 38 8.61 -1.71 -19.01
N SER A 39 7.68 -1.85 -19.95
CA SER A 39 6.64 -0.85 -20.17
C SER A 39 5.41 -1.29 -19.38
N ALA A 40 5.20 -0.67 -18.22
CA ALA A 40 4.02 -0.89 -17.39
C ALA A 40 3.14 0.36 -17.48
N THR A 41 2.20 0.38 -18.41
CA THR A 41 1.07 1.31 -18.35
C THR A 41 -0.14 0.53 -17.85
N ALA A 42 -0.18 0.29 -16.55
CA ALA A 42 -1.37 -0.27 -15.91
C ALA A 42 -2.31 0.89 -15.59
N VAL A 43 -3.31 1.11 -16.45
CA VAL A 43 -4.51 1.86 -16.06
C VAL A 43 -5.23 0.96 -15.06
N GLN A 44 -5.02 1.19 -13.76
CA GLN A 44 -5.73 0.46 -12.72
C GLN A 44 -7.20 0.88 -12.76
N ALA A 45 -8.10 -0.08 -12.99
CA ALA A 45 -9.52 0.12 -12.81
C ALA A 45 -9.81 0.60 -11.38
N PRO A 46 -10.85 1.42 -11.16
CA PRO A 46 -11.25 1.80 -9.81
C PRO A 46 -11.52 0.53 -8.99
N VAL A 47 -10.78 0.34 -7.90
CA VAL A 47 -10.94 -0.80 -7.01
C VAL A 47 -12.23 -0.60 -6.21
N ALA A 48 -13.12 -1.60 -6.21
CA ALA A 48 -14.33 -1.55 -5.40
C ALA A 48 -13.97 -1.54 -3.91
N LEU A 49 -14.76 -0.85 -3.08
CA LEU A 49 -14.46 -0.73 -1.65
C LEU A 49 -14.46 -2.09 -0.96
N GLU A 50 -15.37 -2.97 -1.39
CA GLU A 50 -15.55 -4.31 -0.89
C GLU A 50 -14.31 -5.18 -1.17
N ASP A 51 -13.68 -5.01 -2.34
CA ASP A 51 -12.44 -5.72 -2.70
C ASP A 51 -11.27 -5.32 -1.80
N VAL A 52 -11.20 -4.03 -1.43
CA VAL A 52 -10.24 -3.52 -0.47
C VAL A 52 -10.56 -4.04 0.93
N ALA A 53 -11.83 -3.95 1.35
CA ALA A 53 -12.28 -4.36 2.67
C ALA A 53 -11.96 -5.84 2.95
N VAL A 54 -12.20 -6.74 1.99
CA VAL A 54 -11.88 -8.18 2.11
C VAL A 54 -10.41 -8.45 2.42
N GLN A 55 -9.49 -7.52 2.10
CA GLN A 55 -8.09 -7.66 2.48
C GLN A 55 -7.82 -7.36 3.96
N TRP A 56 -8.69 -6.61 4.64
CA TRP A 56 -8.44 -6.09 5.99
C TRP A 56 -9.46 -6.54 7.05
N VAL A 57 -10.66 -7.01 6.67
CA VAL A 57 -11.73 -7.38 7.62
C VAL A 57 -11.26 -8.33 8.72
N ALA A 58 -10.46 -9.35 8.41
CA ALA A 58 -9.97 -10.30 9.43
C ALA A 58 -9.07 -9.64 10.50
N CYS A 59 -8.29 -8.63 10.12
CA CYS A 59 -7.50 -7.84 11.08
C CYS A 59 -8.41 -6.93 11.91
N ALA A 60 -9.38 -6.27 11.28
CA ALA A 60 -10.37 -5.44 11.98
C ALA A 60 -11.18 -6.25 13.02
N GLU A 61 -11.65 -7.45 12.65
CA GLU A 61 -12.32 -8.41 13.55
C GLU A 61 -11.48 -8.72 14.79
N SER A 62 -10.21 -9.06 14.58
CA SER A 62 -9.29 -9.40 15.66
C SER A 62 -8.80 -8.19 16.46
N GLY A 63 -8.93 -6.97 15.94
CA GLY A 63 -8.31 -5.76 16.48
C GLY A 63 -6.78 -5.75 16.30
N ALA A 64 -6.29 -6.50 15.33
CA ALA A 64 -4.88 -6.50 14.94
C ALA A 64 -4.59 -5.35 13.97
N PRO A 65 -3.33 -4.89 13.86
CA PRO A 65 -2.94 -3.95 12.82
C PRO A 65 -3.39 -4.44 11.44
N LEU A 66 -3.95 -3.55 10.63
CA LEU A 66 -4.49 -3.90 9.33
C LEU A 66 -3.35 -4.34 8.42
N THR A 67 -3.43 -5.59 7.99
CA THR A 67 -2.47 -6.20 7.06
C THR A 67 -3.21 -6.91 5.95
N ALA A 68 -2.73 -6.78 4.72
CA ALA A 68 -3.37 -7.33 3.55
C ALA A 68 -3.43 -8.87 3.65
N LYS A 69 -4.64 -9.43 3.63
CA LYS A 69 -4.87 -10.88 3.54
C LYS A 69 -4.03 -11.52 2.43
N ASN A 70 -3.89 -10.83 1.29
CA ASN A 70 -3.01 -11.25 0.21
C ASN A 70 -1.82 -10.28 0.01
N ALA A 71 -0.86 -10.29 0.93
CA ALA A 71 0.37 -9.51 0.84
C ALA A 71 1.24 -9.79 -0.42
N SER A 72 0.96 -10.88 -1.15
CA SER A 72 1.64 -11.15 -2.44
C SER A 72 1.02 -10.37 -3.61
N ALA A 73 -0.26 -10.03 -3.52
CA ALA A 73 -0.99 -9.28 -4.55
C ALA A 73 -1.04 -7.79 -4.28
N PHE A 74 -0.86 -7.36 -3.02
CA PHE A 74 -0.97 -5.96 -2.62
C PHE A 74 0.31 -5.46 -1.93
N LEU A 75 0.48 -4.15 -1.97
CA LEU A 75 1.41 -3.38 -1.15
C LEU A 75 0.61 -2.49 -0.22
N GLU A 76 1.09 -2.34 1.00
CA GLU A 76 0.54 -1.40 1.96
C GLU A 76 1.44 -0.19 2.00
N GLN A 77 0.86 0.97 1.76
CA GLN A 77 1.54 2.25 1.86
C GLN A 77 0.94 2.99 3.04
N VAL A 78 1.79 3.44 3.96
CA VAL A 78 1.40 4.33 5.05
C VAL A 78 2.07 5.68 4.80
N PHE A 79 1.29 6.75 4.86
CA PHE A 79 1.77 8.10 4.65
C PHE A 79 0.96 9.09 5.47
N ASP A 80 1.61 10.19 5.84
CA ASP A 80 0.99 11.25 6.62
C ASP A 80 0.57 12.40 5.71
N VAL A 81 -0.60 12.97 6.00
CA VAL A 81 -1.18 14.08 5.24
C VAL A 81 -1.61 15.16 6.22
N GLU A 82 -0.96 16.32 6.15
CA GLU A 82 -1.46 17.51 6.82
C GLU A 82 -2.67 18.07 6.06
N VAL A 83 -3.76 18.32 6.79
CA VAL A 83 -5.02 18.80 6.20
C VAL A 83 -5.67 19.83 7.11
N SER A 84 -6.15 20.91 6.48
CA SER A 84 -6.94 21.92 7.18
C SER A 84 -8.34 21.39 7.49
N ARG A 85 -8.87 21.82 8.63
CA ARG A 85 -10.22 21.54 9.11
C ARG A 85 -11.19 22.71 8.92
N ASP A 86 -10.73 23.85 8.45
CA ASP A 86 -11.61 25.00 8.17
C ASP A 86 -12.59 24.65 7.04
N GLY A 87 -13.89 24.67 7.34
CA GLY A 87 -14.94 24.18 6.42
C GLY A 87 -15.05 22.64 6.33
N GLY A 88 -14.38 21.90 7.21
CA GLY A 88 -14.40 20.43 7.27
C GLY A 88 -13.28 19.75 6.47
N LEU A 89 -13.12 18.44 6.65
CA LEU A 89 -12.10 17.65 5.94
C LEU A 89 -12.45 17.42 4.47
N GLY A 90 -13.73 17.10 4.22
CA GLY A 90 -14.23 16.70 2.89
C GLY A 90 -13.84 15.31 2.45
N LEU A 91 -13.84 14.38 3.41
CA LEU A 91 -13.81 12.93 3.19
C LEU A 91 -15.21 12.39 3.47
N VAL A 92 -15.74 11.59 2.55
CA VAL A 92 -16.86 10.68 2.83
C VAL A 92 -16.24 9.37 3.24
N LEU A 93 -16.62 8.92 4.43
CA LEU A 93 -16.14 7.68 5.02
C LEU A 93 -17.30 6.68 4.99
N ASP A 94 -17.01 5.39 4.85
CA ASP A 94 -17.98 4.29 4.89
C ASP A 94 -17.46 3.18 5.79
N GLU A 95 -18.35 2.55 6.56
CA GLU A 95 -18.02 1.45 7.47
C GLU A 95 -18.40 0.11 6.84
N LEU A 96 -17.38 -0.65 6.45
CA LEU A 96 -17.54 -1.90 5.72
C LEU A 96 -17.58 -3.12 6.65
N TYR A 97 -17.23 -2.93 7.93
CA TYR A 97 -17.32 -3.93 8.98
C TYR A 97 -17.47 -3.27 10.34
N ALA A 98 -18.36 -3.80 11.17
CA ALA A 98 -18.52 -3.46 12.58
C ALA A 98 -18.69 -4.76 13.37
N ALA A 99 -17.94 -4.93 14.46
CA ALA A 99 -17.94 -6.19 15.21
C ALA A 99 -19.25 -6.43 15.99
N ASN A 100 -19.68 -5.43 16.76
CA ASN A 100 -20.95 -5.35 17.48
C ASN A 100 -21.06 -3.98 18.16
N ASP A 101 -22.27 -3.60 18.57
CA ASP A 101 -22.58 -2.29 19.18
C ASP A 101 -21.86 -2.00 20.51
N GLN A 102 -21.16 -2.98 21.09
CA GLN A 102 -20.41 -2.86 22.35
C GLN A 102 -18.89 -2.81 22.13
N SER A 103 -18.44 -2.88 20.89
CA SER A 103 -17.03 -2.98 20.52
C SER A 103 -16.65 -1.82 19.62
N GLU A 104 -15.59 -1.09 19.99
CA GLU A 104 -14.98 -0.03 19.17
C GLU A 104 -14.24 -0.57 17.92
N LYS A 105 -14.56 -1.79 17.46
CA LYS A 105 -13.82 -2.47 16.39
C LYS A 105 -14.63 -2.40 15.10
N GLY A 106 -13.99 -1.87 14.06
CA GLY A 106 -14.60 -1.76 12.75
C GLY A 106 -13.57 -1.54 11.64
N LEU A 107 -14.08 -1.32 10.44
CA LEU A 107 -13.28 -0.98 9.27
C LEU A 107 -13.95 0.18 8.53
N VAL A 108 -13.39 1.38 8.74
CA VAL A 108 -13.83 2.60 8.09
C VAL A 108 -12.89 2.93 6.94
N LEU A 109 -13.44 3.04 5.73
CA LEU A 109 -12.70 3.37 4.52
C LEU A 109 -13.17 4.71 3.94
N VAL A 110 -12.29 5.39 3.22
CA VAL A 110 -12.65 6.55 2.41
C VAL A 110 -13.48 6.07 1.21
N GLU A 111 -14.74 6.43 1.17
CA GLU A 111 -15.63 6.16 0.05
C GLU A 111 -15.41 7.19 -1.07
N GLU A 112 -15.36 8.47 -0.71
CA GLU A 112 -15.24 9.59 -1.63
C GLU A 112 -14.37 10.71 -1.05
N VAL A 113 -13.60 11.36 -1.92
CA VAL A 113 -12.92 12.62 -1.61
C VAL A 113 -13.68 13.75 -2.28
N VAL A 114 -14.35 14.60 -1.50
CA VAL A 114 -15.26 15.63 -2.00
C VAL A 114 -14.50 16.66 -2.85
N LYS A 115 -14.91 16.86 -4.11
CA LYS A 115 -14.21 17.79 -5.01
C LYS A 115 -14.17 19.21 -4.46
N GLY A 116 -12.98 19.81 -4.46
CA GLY A 116 -12.76 21.20 -4.00
C GLY A 116 -12.59 21.36 -2.48
N SER A 117 -12.72 20.25 -1.73
CA SER A 117 -12.50 20.22 -0.27
C SER A 117 -11.03 20.31 0.12
N ASN A 118 -10.76 20.41 1.42
CA ASN A 118 -9.40 20.42 1.95
C ASN A 118 -8.67 19.10 1.66
N ALA A 119 -9.32 17.95 1.85
CA ALA A 119 -8.77 16.65 1.48
C ALA A 119 -8.48 16.54 -0.03
N ALA A 120 -9.36 17.05 -0.89
CA ALA A 120 -9.11 17.03 -2.33
C ALA A 120 -7.90 17.88 -2.75
N ARG A 121 -7.65 19.01 -2.06
CA ARG A 121 -6.52 19.91 -2.35
C ARG A 121 -5.17 19.30 -2.04
N THR A 122 -5.09 18.35 -1.11
CA THR A 122 -3.82 17.63 -0.84
C THR A 122 -3.44 16.73 -2.00
N GLY A 123 -4.42 16.20 -2.74
CA GLY A 123 -4.22 15.23 -3.81
C GLY A 123 -3.69 13.87 -3.32
N MET A 124 -3.67 13.65 -2.00
CA MET A 124 -3.06 12.46 -1.40
C MET A 124 -4.07 11.37 -1.07
N PHE A 125 -5.32 11.72 -0.76
CA PHE A 125 -6.38 10.76 -0.43
C PHE A 125 -6.98 10.13 -1.68
N ALA A 126 -7.43 8.88 -1.55
CA ALA A 126 -8.16 8.15 -2.56
C ALA A 126 -9.23 7.25 -1.94
N ARG A 127 -10.21 6.84 -2.75
CA ARG A 127 -11.17 5.82 -2.37
C ARG A 127 -10.46 4.52 -1.97
N GLY A 128 -10.90 3.92 -0.88
CA GLY A 128 -10.32 2.69 -0.32
C GLY A 128 -9.18 2.91 0.68
N ASP A 129 -8.76 4.16 0.91
CA ASP A 129 -7.84 4.47 2.01
C ASP A 129 -8.51 4.23 3.36
N THR A 130 -7.74 3.85 4.37
CA THR A 130 -8.18 3.85 5.78
C THR A 130 -7.36 4.86 6.57
N LEU A 131 -8.01 5.55 7.50
CA LEU A 131 -7.30 6.38 8.48
C LEU A 131 -6.71 5.46 9.55
N THR A 132 -5.43 5.57 9.84
CA THR A 132 -4.76 4.77 10.88
C THR A 132 -4.55 5.58 12.15
N SER A 133 -4.30 6.87 12.03
CA SER A 133 -4.23 7.76 13.18
C SER A 133 -4.48 9.20 12.78
N VAL A 134 -4.74 10.03 13.79
CA VAL A 134 -4.76 11.48 13.66
C VAL A 134 -3.87 12.09 14.72
N THR A 135 -3.02 13.02 14.31
CA THR A 135 -2.15 13.79 15.19
C THR A 135 -2.58 15.24 15.20
N GLU A 136 -2.84 15.75 16.39
CA GLU A 136 -3.09 17.16 16.67
C GLU A 136 -2.00 17.67 17.61
N ASN A 137 -1.25 18.69 17.19
CA ASN A 137 -0.09 19.21 17.92
C ASN A 137 0.94 18.10 18.20
N THR A 138 0.89 17.50 19.38
CA THR A 138 1.77 16.39 19.81
C THR A 138 1.01 15.14 20.25
N VAL A 139 -0.32 15.18 20.24
CA VAL A 139 -1.18 14.06 20.68
C VAL A 139 -1.61 13.27 19.46
N THR A 140 -1.38 11.96 19.49
CA THR A 140 -1.77 11.05 18.41
C THR A 140 -2.87 10.12 18.90
N TYR A 141 -3.98 10.09 18.19
CA TYR A 141 -5.11 9.22 18.42
C TYR A 141 -5.09 8.09 17.40
N ASN A 142 -5.23 6.85 17.87
CA ASN A 142 -5.30 5.68 17.00
C ASN A 142 -6.71 5.53 16.42
N LEU A 143 -6.80 5.40 15.11
CA LEU A 143 -8.03 5.17 14.35
C LEU A 143 -8.02 3.81 13.63
N GLU A 144 -6.88 3.11 13.63
CA GLU A 144 -6.72 1.86 12.91
C GLU A 144 -7.62 0.76 13.49
N GLY A 145 -8.48 0.19 12.62
CA GLY A 145 -9.42 -0.87 13.01
C GLY A 145 -10.54 -0.39 13.95
N LYS A 146 -10.79 0.91 14.01
CA LYS A 146 -11.89 1.50 14.79
C LYS A 146 -13.18 1.54 13.98
N ASP A 147 -14.29 1.49 14.71
CA ASP A 147 -15.63 1.64 14.13
C ASP A 147 -15.92 3.09 13.70
N TRP A 148 -17.05 3.28 13.03
CA TRP A 148 -17.54 4.56 12.56
C TRP A 148 -17.63 5.59 13.69
N GLN A 149 -18.32 5.22 14.77
CA GLN A 149 -18.66 6.12 15.85
C GLN A 149 -17.39 6.63 16.54
N THR A 150 -16.47 5.73 16.90
CA THR A 150 -15.19 6.06 17.50
C THR A 150 -14.36 6.95 16.59
N THR A 151 -14.36 6.67 15.28
CA THR A 151 -13.61 7.47 14.30
C THR A 151 -14.15 8.90 14.22
N VAL A 152 -15.47 9.06 14.11
CA VAL A 152 -16.12 10.38 14.05
C VAL A 152 -15.97 11.12 15.37
N ASP A 153 -16.09 10.46 16.51
CA ASP A 153 -15.94 11.07 17.83
C ASP A 153 -14.52 11.62 18.03
N VAL A 154 -13.50 10.84 17.67
CA VAL A 154 -12.10 11.31 17.72
C VAL A 154 -11.90 12.50 16.79
N LEU A 155 -12.31 12.41 15.52
CA LEU A 155 -12.16 13.53 14.58
C LEU A 155 -12.96 14.77 15.00
N GLY A 156 -14.15 14.58 15.58
CA GLY A 156 -15.00 15.64 16.09
C GLY A 156 -14.44 16.32 17.34
N SER A 157 -13.67 15.59 18.15
CA SER A 157 -13.11 16.11 19.41
C SER A 157 -11.92 17.05 19.25
N LEU A 158 -11.18 16.98 18.14
CA LEU A 158 -10.00 17.83 17.94
C LEU A 158 -10.42 19.27 17.68
N SER A 159 -9.59 20.21 18.10
CA SER A 159 -9.91 21.66 18.17
C SER A 159 -9.06 22.53 17.23
N SER A 160 -8.00 21.97 16.66
CA SER A 160 -7.02 22.67 15.83
C SER A 160 -7.49 22.78 14.39
N ASP A 161 -7.15 23.90 13.75
CA ASP A 161 -7.51 24.20 12.37
C ASP A 161 -6.73 23.36 11.35
N SER A 162 -5.63 22.72 11.77
CA SER A 162 -4.82 21.79 10.97
C SER A 162 -4.53 20.53 11.79
N ILE A 163 -4.63 19.38 11.14
CA ILE A 163 -4.32 18.07 11.71
C ILE A 163 -3.47 17.27 10.74
N THR A 164 -2.72 16.30 11.25
CA THR A 164 -2.01 15.31 10.43
C THR A 164 -2.76 13.99 10.48
N LEU A 165 -3.25 13.52 9.34
CA LEU A 165 -3.86 12.20 9.21
C LEU A 165 -2.81 11.20 8.72
N SER A 166 -2.61 10.12 9.46
CA SER A 166 -1.87 8.97 8.93
C SER A 166 -2.85 8.06 8.21
N VAL A 167 -2.51 7.73 6.97
CA VAL A 167 -3.38 7.03 6.02
C VAL A 167 -2.69 5.78 5.57
N LYS A 168 -3.42 4.66 5.55
CA LYS A 168 -2.97 3.41 4.96
C LYS A 168 -3.75 3.12 3.68
N ARG A 169 -3.02 2.79 2.61
CA ARG A 169 -3.54 2.46 1.28
C ARG A 169 -3.11 1.07 0.85
N LEU A 170 -4.04 0.31 0.29
CA LEU A 170 -3.74 -0.90 -0.48
C LEU A 170 -3.51 -0.55 -1.95
N VAL A 171 -2.31 -0.84 -2.42
CA VAL A 171 -1.94 -0.69 -3.83
C VAL A 171 -1.80 -2.07 -4.45
N PRO A 172 -2.59 -2.44 -5.47
CA PRO A 172 -2.39 -3.67 -6.20
C PRO A 172 -0.98 -3.69 -6.81
N ARG A 173 -0.23 -4.76 -6.58
CA ARG A 173 1.09 -4.94 -7.19
C ARG A 173 0.92 -5.11 -8.69
N ALA A 174 1.70 -4.35 -9.46
CA ALA A 174 1.87 -4.62 -10.88
C ALA A 174 2.34 -6.06 -11.06
N ARG A 175 1.89 -6.73 -12.13
CA ARG A 175 2.38 -8.05 -12.49
C ARG A 175 3.40 -7.91 -13.61
N VAL A 176 4.53 -8.58 -13.46
CA VAL A 176 5.58 -8.65 -14.48
C VAL A 176 5.59 -10.04 -15.09
N GLN A 177 5.83 -10.12 -16.40
CA GLN A 177 6.10 -11.38 -17.07
C GLN A 177 7.60 -11.68 -16.95
N VAL A 178 7.92 -12.88 -16.49
CA VAL A 178 9.29 -13.36 -16.34
C VAL A 178 9.45 -14.57 -17.24
N SER A 179 10.32 -14.46 -18.23
CA SER A 179 10.76 -15.58 -19.07
C SER A 179 12.06 -16.12 -18.48
N VAL A 180 12.12 -17.43 -18.25
CA VAL A 180 13.28 -18.08 -17.66
C VAL A 180 13.88 -19.04 -18.67
N THR A 181 15.18 -18.95 -18.89
CA THR A 181 15.95 -19.87 -19.73
C THR A 181 17.03 -20.52 -18.89
N ALA A 182 17.24 -21.82 -19.07
CA ALA A 182 18.34 -22.57 -18.49
C ALA A 182 19.70 -22.09 -19.04
N ALA A 183 20.78 -22.48 -18.38
CA ALA A 183 22.14 -22.09 -18.77
C ALA A 183 22.54 -22.62 -20.16
N ASP A 184 21.94 -23.74 -20.59
CA ASP A 184 22.12 -24.33 -21.91
C ASP A 184 21.24 -23.68 -23.00
N GLY A 185 20.45 -22.67 -22.63
CA GLY A 185 19.53 -21.96 -23.52
C GLY A 185 18.15 -22.61 -23.64
N THR A 186 17.87 -23.71 -22.93
CA THR A 186 16.54 -24.32 -22.90
C THR A 186 15.52 -23.36 -22.30
N ASP A 187 14.40 -23.14 -22.97
CA ASP A 187 13.30 -22.32 -22.43
C ASP A 187 12.60 -23.09 -21.29
N LEU A 188 12.67 -22.53 -20.09
CA LEU A 188 11.99 -23.05 -18.89
C LEU A 188 10.60 -22.42 -18.72
N GLY A 189 10.20 -21.56 -19.65
CA GLY A 189 8.88 -20.99 -19.77
C GLY A 189 8.77 -19.55 -19.28
N THR A 190 7.61 -18.97 -19.55
CA THR A 190 7.26 -17.61 -19.15
C THR A 190 6.11 -17.62 -18.17
N PHE A 191 6.21 -16.84 -17.09
CA PHE A 191 5.13 -16.72 -16.13
C PHE A 191 5.00 -15.31 -15.54
N SER A 192 3.76 -15.01 -15.13
CA SER A 192 3.43 -13.74 -14.49
C SER A 192 3.65 -13.81 -12.97
N CYS A 193 4.52 -12.96 -12.43
CA CYS A 193 4.71 -12.78 -10.99
C CYS A 193 4.41 -11.34 -10.54
N PRO A 194 3.97 -11.11 -9.29
CA PRO A 194 3.84 -9.76 -8.75
C PRO A 194 5.20 -9.06 -8.68
N ALA A 195 5.25 -7.77 -9.01
CA ALA A 195 6.46 -6.96 -8.92
C ALA A 195 7.03 -6.98 -7.48
N GLY A 196 8.36 -7.05 -7.38
CA GLY A 196 9.07 -7.17 -6.09
C GLY A 196 8.91 -8.53 -5.40
N SER A 197 8.32 -9.53 -6.05
CA SER A 197 8.29 -10.90 -5.52
C SER A 197 9.68 -11.53 -5.51
N ASN A 198 9.93 -12.38 -4.51
CA ASN A 198 11.13 -13.21 -4.46
C ASN A 198 11.07 -14.27 -5.57
N LEU A 199 11.91 -14.12 -6.60
CA LEU A 199 11.93 -15.02 -7.77
C LEU A 199 12.26 -16.47 -7.40
N ARG A 200 13.16 -16.70 -6.46
CA ARG A 200 13.49 -18.06 -5.98
C ARG A 200 12.26 -18.78 -5.45
N ARG A 201 11.46 -18.10 -4.62
CA ARG A 201 10.18 -18.66 -4.12
C ARG A 201 9.17 -18.88 -5.25
N GLU A 202 9.11 -17.97 -6.20
CA GLU A 202 8.22 -18.10 -7.38
C GLU A 202 8.62 -19.26 -8.31
N PHE A 203 9.91 -19.57 -8.43
CA PHE A 203 10.42 -20.70 -9.20
C PHE A 203 10.10 -22.03 -8.52
N LEU A 204 10.35 -22.10 -7.20
CA LEU A 204 9.99 -23.26 -6.37
C LEU A 204 8.49 -23.56 -6.41
N ARG A 205 7.64 -22.52 -6.27
CA ARG A 205 6.17 -22.66 -6.33
C ARG A 205 5.69 -23.24 -7.66
N ARG A 206 6.41 -22.94 -8.74
CA ARG A 206 6.13 -23.43 -10.10
C ARG A 206 6.81 -24.75 -10.43
N ARG A 207 7.54 -25.33 -9.47
CA ARG A 207 8.25 -26.61 -9.63
C ARG A 207 9.23 -26.61 -10.80
N LEU A 208 9.91 -25.47 -11.03
CA LEU A 208 11.06 -25.45 -11.93
C LEU A 208 12.14 -26.44 -11.42
N PRO A 209 12.92 -27.08 -12.30
CA PRO A 209 13.86 -28.11 -11.89
C PRO A 209 14.87 -27.54 -10.90
N ALA A 210 15.08 -28.21 -9.77
CA ALA A 210 16.00 -27.75 -8.73
C ALA A 210 17.44 -27.59 -9.24
N SER A 211 17.84 -28.39 -10.24
CA SER A 211 19.14 -28.29 -10.93
C SER A 211 19.32 -26.97 -11.70
N GLU A 212 18.22 -26.31 -12.09
CA GLU A 212 18.23 -25.02 -12.79
C GLU A 212 18.05 -23.83 -11.84
N ILE A 213 17.55 -24.07 -10.63
CA ILE A 213 17.37 -23.03 -9.60
C ILE A 213 18.61 -22.93 -8.70
N TYR A 214 19.29 -24.05 -8.45
CA TYR A 214 20.41 -24.12 -7.51
C TYR A 214 21.73 -24.50 -8.19
N ASP A 215 22.78 -23.77 -7.85
CA ASP A 215 24.13 -24.33 -7.78
C ASP A 215 24.20 -25.32 -6.61
N SER A 216 24.99 -26.39 -6.77
CA SER A 216 25.46 -27.30 -5.71
C SER A 216 25.67 -26.67 -4.32
N GLN A 217 26.18 -25.44 -4.22
CA GLN A 217 26.41 -24.73 -2.95
C GLN A 217 25.18 -24.04 -2.37
N THR A 218 24.16 -23.77 -3.19
CA THR A 218 22.96 -22.99 -2.84
C THR A 218 21.75 -23.87 -2.51
N MET A 219 21.81 -25.14 -2.87
CA MET A 219 20.77 -26.14 -2.60
C MET A 219 20.54 -26.35 -1.09
N ARG A 220 21.59 -26.15 -0.28
CA ARG A 220 21.56 -26.30 1.20
C ARG A 220 20.65 -25.32 1.94
N PHE A 221 20.25 -24.23 1.29
CA PHE A 221 19.40 -23.22 1.90
C PHE A 221 17.92 -23.60 1.90
N ASP A 222 17.49 -24.55 1.05
CA ASP A 222 16.10 -25.02 0.98
C ASP A 222 15.92 -26.51 1.31
N SER A 223 17.00 -27.21 1.68
CA SER A 223 16.92 -28.61 2.12
C SER A 223 16.21 -28.72 3.47
N ILE A 224 15.15 -29.53 3.51
CA ILE A 224 14.39 -29.87 4.72
C ILE A 224 15.35 -30.54 5.72
N GLY A 225 15.68 -29.84 6.80
CA GLY A 225 16.67 -30.25 7.80
C GLY A 225 17.72 -29.18 8.12
N ASN A 226 17.86 -28.13 7.29
CA ASN A 226 18.84 -27.06 7.49
C ASN A 226 18.27 -25.74 8.02
N ALA A 227 16.97 -25.69 8.33
CA ALA A 227 16.31 -24.52 8.95
C ALA A 227 16.81 -24.18 10.37
N GLY A 228 17.85 -24.84 10.86
CA GLY A 228 18.51 -24.58 12.14
C GLY A 228 20.04 -24.56 12.11
N SER A 229 20.69 -24.60 10.94
CA SER A 229 22.16 -24.60 10.88
C SER A 229 22.71 -23.18 10.77
N ASN A 230 22.93 -22.58 11.94
CA ASN A 230 23.88 -21.50 12.25
C ASN A 230 24.19 -20.50 11.14
N CYS A 231 23.28 -19.54 10.95
CA CYS A 231 23.64 -18.19 10.50
C CYS A 231 23.80 -17.23 11.70
N GLY A 232 24.17 -17.76 12.87
CA GLY A 232 24.76 -16.96 13.94
C GLY A 232 26.25 -16.78 13.64
N GLY A 233 26.63 -15.58 13.22
CA GLY A 233 28.04 -15.26 12.96
C GLY A 233 28.88 -15.48 14.22
N GLU A 234 29.71 -16.52 14.21
CA GLU A 234 30.87 -16.59 15.09
C GLU A 234 31.89 -15.57 14.60
N GLY A 235 31.77 -14.34 15.10
CA GLY A 235 32.88 -13.41 15.12
C GLY A 235 33.99 -14.01 15.97
N VAL A 236 35.10 -14.38 15.34
CA VAL A 236 36.35 -14.72 16.03
C VAL A 236 36.75 -13.50 16.85
N ARG A 237 36.54 -13.55 18.17
CA ARG A 237 37.27 -12.70 19.11
C ARG A 237 38.67 -13.30 19.22
N LEU A 238 39.62 -12.71 18.51
CA LEU A 238 41.03 -12.87 18.84
C LEU A 238 41.26 -12.17 20.19
N SER A 239 41.62 -12.97 21.18
CA SER A 239 42.17 -12.54 22.47
C SER A 239 43.54 -11.91 22.31
#